data_AF-F3LI37-F1
#
_entry.id   AF-F3LI37-F1
#
_cell.length_a   1.000
_cell.length_b   1.000
_cell.length_c   1.000
_cell.angle_alpha   90.00
_cell.angle_beta   90.00
_cell.angle_gamma   90.00
#
_symmetry.space_group_name_H-M   'P 1'
#
loop_
_entity.id
_entity.type
_entity.pdbx_description
1 polymer ?
#
loop_
_entity_poly.entity_id
_entity_poly.type
_entity_poly.pdbx_seq_one_letter_code
_entity_poly.pdbx_strand_id
1 'polypeptide(L)'
;MKTPDDPTQNDNVVDLFSGKSLTDLKDLRFVRLAPELDGLEMLYSNDISDGKLFSLQVLCWGLRANGEVVGLVPWLNQLIACTDICDPLNGQWEGYYDPGIDDIFDDAPIHKIAELETAAEYYEYHSDNPDDIIQEIPDTIGTHAILSDDGFQSVTLVEIISWRLFNDGRMEGMLADQEKVISTPVLPGDDCLYSANNHSKFKYFFQHHIANKIKSKDPEAIAAISLLADDEPTE
;
A
#
# COMPACT_ATOMS: atom_id res chain seq x y z
N MET A 1 -46.37 2.00 25.84
CA MET A 1 -45.10 2.74 26.00
C MET A 1 -44.04 1.94 25.26
N LYS A 2 -43.70 2.33 24.04
CA LYS A 2 -42.53 1.86 23.30
C LYS A 2 -41.86 3.13 22.78
N THR A 3 -40.70 3.44 23.35
CA THR A 3 -39.78 4.48 22.89
C THR A 3 -39.06 3.94 21.64
N PRO A 4 -38.58 4.82 20.75
CA PRO A 4 -38.35 4.51 19.34
C PRO A 4 -36.99 3.85 19.12
N ASP A 5 -36.95 2.88 18.20
CA ASP A 5 -35.70 2.47 17.57
C ASP A 5 -35.44 3.44 16.41
N ASP A 6 -34.42 4.27 16.56
CA ASP A 6 -33.64 4.81 15.44
C ASP A 6 -32.17 4.85 15.93
N PRO A 7 -31.20 4.45 15.10
CA PRO A 7 -30.77 5.40 14.09
C PRO A 7 -30.58 4.77 12.70
N THR A 8 -31.20 5.41 11.71
CA THR A 8 -30.72 5.66 10.36
C THR A 8 -29.23 5.36 10.20
N GLN A 9 -28.94 4.21 9.60
CA GLN A 9 -27.67 3.91 8.95
C GLN A 9 -27.43 5.01 7.90
N ASN A 10 -26.30 5.72 8.00
CA ASN A 10 -25.95 6.89 7.20
C ASN A 10 -25.59 6.54 5.74
N ASP A 11 -26.40 5.76 5.04
CA ASP A 11 -26.21 5.46 3.60
C ASP A 11 -26.32 6.73 2.72
N ASN A 12 -26.93 7.79 3.24
CA ASN A 12 -27.11 9.05 2.51
C ASN A 12 -25.89 9.98 2.60
N VAL A 13 -24.85 9.62 3.38
CA VAL A 13 -23.64 10.43 3.52
C VAL A 13 -22.60 9.89 2.55
N VAL A 14 -22.27 10.70 1.55
CA VAL A 14 -21.29 10.37 0.51
C VAL A 14 -20.05 11.21 0.75
N ASP A 15 -18.88 10.58 0.69
CA ASP A 15 -17.62 11.31 0.70
C ASP A 15 -17.44 12.03 -0.65
N LEU A 16 -17.26 13.34 -0.59
CA LEU A 16 -17.31 14.21 -1.77
C LEU A 16 -16.14 13.96 -2.74
N PHE A 17 -15.04 13.36 -2.27
CA PHE A 17 -13.82 13.14 -3.04
C PHE A 17 -13.76 11.74 -3.66
N SER A 18 -14.13 10.71 -2.91
CA SER A 18 -14.20 9.34 -3.40
C SER A 18 -15.51 9.02 -4.13
N GLY A 19 -16.57 9.81 -3.90
CA GLY A 19 -17.91 9.55 -4.43
C GLY A 19 -18.58 8.31 -3.86
N LYS A 20 -17.97 7.66 -2.85
CA LYS A 20 -18.46 6.45 -2.19
C LYS A 20 -19.28 6.81 -0.96
N SER A 21 -20.28 5.98 -0.62
CA SER A 21 -21.01 6.19 0.64
C SER A 21 -20.09 5.92 1.83
N LEU A 22 -20.41 6.52 2.99
CA LEU A 22 -19.67 6.28 4.22
C LEU A 22 -19.73 4.79 4.64
N THR A 23 -20.82 4.10 4.30
CA THR A 23 -20.97 2.66 4.50
C THR A 23 -20.00 1.88 3.62
N ASP A 24 -19.92 2.21 2.32
CA ASP A 24 -18.98 1.58 1.38
C ASP A 24 -17.53 1.76 1.84
N LEU A 25 -17.16 2.96 2.31
CA LEU A 25 -15.81 3.21 2.81
C LEU A 25 -15.48 2.39 4.06
N LYS A 26 -16.45 2.17 4.95
CA LYS A 26 -16.26 1.29 6.11
C LYS A 26 -16.10 -0.16 5.70
N ASP A 27 -16.82 -0.58 4.67
CA ASP A 27 -16.79 -1.95 4.15
C ASP A 27 -15.48 -2.25 3.40
N LEU A 28 -14.87 -1.24 2.77
CA LEU A 28 -13.59 -1.36 2.06
C LEU A 28 -12.36 -1.19 2.95
N ARG A 29 -12.51 -0.80 4.22
CA ARG A 29 -11.36 -0.64 5.13
C ARG A 29 -10.65 -1.98 5.33
N PHE A 30 -9.32 -1.95 5.41
CA PHE A 30 -8.55 -3.13 5.76
C PHE A 30 -8.64 -3.41 7.25
N VAL A 31 -8.79 -4.69 7.61
CA VAL A 31 -8.92 -5.14 9.00
C VAL A 31 -7.78 -6.08 9.41
N ARG A 32 -7.13 -6.73 8.44
CA ARG A 32 -6.02 -7.65 8.68
C ARG A 32 -5.11 -7.78 7.47
N LEU A 33 -3.83 -7.98 7.72
CA LEU A 33 -2.80 -8.20 6.70
C LEU A 33 -2.09 -9.55 6.91
N ALA A 34 -1.67 -10.16 5.80
CA ALA A 34 -0.81 -11.34 5.77
C ALA A 34 0.34 -11.05 4.78
N PRO A 35 1.61 -11.06 5.21
CA PRO A 35 2.75 -10.86 4.31
C PRO A 35 2.73 -11.85 3.14
N GLU A 36 3.15 -11.37 1.97
CA GLU A 36 3.39 -12.25 0.84
C GLU A 36 4.84 -12.75 0.88
N LEU A 37 5.00 -14.07 0.80
CA LEU A 37 6.27 -14.76 1.06
C LEU A 37 6.63 -15.77 -0.04
N ASP A 38 5.71 -16.08 -0.94
CA ASP A 38 5.89 -17.05 -2.03
C ASP A 38 6.25 -16.36 -3.35
N GLY A 39 6.23 -15.01 -3.37
CA GLY A 39 6.67 -14.21 -4.50
C GLY A 39 5.59 -13.98 -5.55
N LEU A 40 4.32 -14.03 -5.14
CA LEU A 40 3.21 -13.69 -6.02
C LEU A 40 3.32 -12.24 -6.52
N GLU A 41 3.00 -12.04 -7.78
CA GLU A 41 3.12 -10.75 -8.46
C GLU A 41 1.75 -10.28 -8.94
N MET A 42 1.59 -8.96 -9.03
CA MET A 42 0.49 -8.31 -9.70
C MET A 42 0.90 -8.01 -11.14
N LEU A 43 0.04 -8.31 -12.10
CA LEU A 43 0.19 -7.89 -13.49
C LEU A 43 -0.57 -6.59 -13.73
N TYR A 44 0.08 -5.67 -14.45
CA TYR A 44 -0.55 -4.44 -14.90
C TYR A 44 -0.10 -4.06 -16.31
N SER A 45 -0.99 -3.40 -17.05
CA SER A 45 -0.72 -2.83 -18.37
C SER A 45 -0.52 -1.31 -18.27
N ASN A 46 0.12 -0.73 -19.28
CA ASN A 46 0.25 0.72 -19.44
C ASN A 46 0.12 1.08 -20.93
N ASP A 47 -0.65 2.13 -21.24
CA ASP A 47 -0.87 2.65 -22.61
C ASP A 47 0.42 3.03 -23.36
N ILE A 48 1.51 3.35 -22.65
CA ILE A 48 2.79 3.71 -23.26
C ILE A 48 3.46 2.51 -23.93
N SER A 49 3.14 1.29 -23.49
CA SER A 49 3.80 0.07 -23.93
C SER A 49 2.85 -0.86 -24.68
N ASP A 50 2.86 -0.75 -26.01
CA ASP A 50 2.14 -1.55 -27.01
C ASP A 50 1.90 -3.03 -26.64
N GLY A 51 0.89 -3.30 -25.79
CA GLY A 51 0.50 -4.64 -25.33
C GLY A 51 1.47 -5.35 -24.38
N LYS A 52 2.43 -4.65 -23.74
CA LYS A 52 3.32 -5.27 -22.74
C LYS A 52 2.68 -5.24 -21.37
N LEU A 53 2.74 -6.39 -20.69
CA LEU A 53 2.43 -6.50 -19.27
C LEU A 53 3.70 -6.31 -18.45
N PHE A 54 3.55 -5.63 -17.32
CA PHE A 54 4.55 -5.50 -16.30
C PHE A 54 4.10 -6.23 -15.05
N SER A 55 5.05 -6.70 -14.25
CA SER A 55 4.77 -7.34 -12.99
C SER A 55 5.40 -6.57 -11.82
N LEU A 56 4.71 -6.57 -10.68
CA LEU A 56 5.19 -6.04 -9.41
C LEU A 56 4.94 -7.07 -8.32
N GLN A 57 5.91 -7.30 -7.46
CA GLN A 57 5.71 -8.21 -6.32
C GLN A 57 4.63 -7.67 -5.39
N VAL A 58 3.68 -8.54 -5.04
CA VAL A 58 2.70 -8.27 -3.98
C VAL A 58 3.47 -8.22 -2.66
N LEU A 59 3.25 -7.16 -1.89
CA LEU A 59 3.88 -6.99 -0.57
C LEU A 59 3.17 -7.86 0.47
N CYS A 60 1.84 -7.77 0.49
CA CYS A 60 0.99 -8.48 1.42
C CYS A 60 -0.43 -8.60 0.87
N TRP A 61 -1.23 -9.46 1.50
CA TRP A 61 -2.66 -9.60 1.27
C TRP A 61 -3.43 -8.93 2.39
N GLY A 62 -4.46 -8.17 2.03
CA GLY A 62 -5.32 -7.47 2.96
C GLY A 62 -6.74 -8.03 2.94
N LEU A 63 -7.29 -8.31 4.13
CA LEU A 63 -8.70 -8.57 4.34
C LEU A 63 -9.42 -7.25 4.55
N ARG A 64 -10.48 -7.01 3.78
CA ARG A 64 -11.39 -5.88 3.93
C ARG A 64 -12.55 -6.24 4.86
N ALA A 65 -13.20 -5.23 5.43
CA ALA A 65 -14.34 -5.44 6.33
C ALA A 65 -15.55 -6.12 5.65
N ASN A 66 -15.67 -6.02 4.32
CA ASN A 66 -16.66 -6.74 3.51
C ASN A 66 -16.34 -8.23 3.29
N GLY A 67 -15.19 -8.73 3.78
CA GLY A 67 -14.72 -10.11 3.59
C GLY A 67 -13.89 -10.34 2.34
N GLU A 68 -13.69 -9.33 1.50
CA GLU A 68 -12.84 -9.42 0.31
C GLU A 68 -11.36 -9.49 0.71
N VAL A 69 -10.61 -10.37 0.05
CA VAL A 69 -9.15 -10.46 0.19
C VAL A 69 -8.50 -10.00 -1.10
N VAL A 70 -7.60 -9.02 -0.98
CA VAL A 70 -6.89 -8.43 -2.13
C VAL A 70 -5.40 -8.31 -1.86
N GLY A 71 -4.59 -8.51 -2.90
CA GLY A 71 -3.17 -8.22 -2.86
C GLY A 71 -2.92 -6.70 -2.80
N LEU A 72 -1.87 -6.32 -2.08
CA LEU A 72 -1.45 -4.94 -1.87
C LEU A 72 -0.05 -4.70 -2.41
N VAL A 73 0.14 -3.60 -3.13
CA VAL A 73 1.43 -3.19 -3.69
C VAL A 73 1.74 -1.73 -3.37
N PRO A 74 3.00 -1.37 -3.06
CA PRO A 74 3.40 0.03 -2.98
C PRO A 74 3.29 0.65 -4.38
N TRP A 75 2.42 1.64 -4.53
CA TRP A 75 2.15 2.31 -5.79
C TRP A 75 2.09 3.82 -5.56
N LEU A 76 2.93 4.56 -6.29
CA LEU A 76 3.13 6.00 -6.07
C LEU A 76 3.35 6.30 -4.58
N ASN A 77 2.48 7.08 -3.94
CA ASN A 77 2.66 7.56 -2.58
C ASN A 77 1.92 6.74 -1.51
N GLN A 78 1.35 5.57 -1.87
CA GLN A 78 0.54 4.77 -0.96
C GLN A 78 0.67 3.26 -1.20
N LEU A 79 0.25 2.47 -0.21
CA LEU A 79 0.03 1.04 -0.37
C LEU A 79 -1.42 0.85 -0.85
N ILE A 80 -1.61 0.38 -2.08
CA ILE A 80 -2.92 0.27 -2.73
C ILE A 80 -3.30 -1.19 -2.98
N ALA A 81 -4.60 -1.48 -3.00
CA ALA A 81 -5.10 -2.74 -3.53
C ALA A 81 -4.83 -2.83 -5.02
N CYS A 82 -4.38 -4.00 -5.47
CA CYS A 82 -4.09 -4.25 -6.88
C CYS A 82 -5.30 -3.94 -7.77
N THR A 83 -6.49 -4.33 -7.33
CA THR A 83 -7.76 -4.12 -8.05
C THR A 83 -8.20 -2.66 -8.12
N ASP A 84 -7.67 -1.78 -7.27
CA ASP A 84 -7.97 -0.35 -7.28
C ASP A 84 -6.98 0.46 -8.14
N ILE A 85 -5.98 -0.18 -8.74
CA ILE A 85 -5.02 0.51 -9.62
C ILE A 85 -5.71 0.89 -10.92
N CYS A 86 -6.06 2.17 -11.00
CA CYS A 86 -6.54 2.85 -12.19
C CYS A 86 -5.93 4.25 -12.18
N ASP A 87 -4.70 4.36 -12.70
CA ASP A 87 -3.87 5.55 -12.56
C ASP A 87 -3.94 6.48 -13.80
N PRO A 88 -3.84 7.81 -13.65
CA PRO A 88 -3.62 8.76 -14.76
C PRO A 88 -2.47 8.43 -15.72
N LEU A 89 -1.47 7.63 -15.34
CA LEU A 89 -0.46 7.06 -16.25
C LEU A 89 -0.94 5.83 -17.05
N ASN A 90 -2.25 5.57 -17.05
CA ASN A 90 -2.93 4.44 -17.68
C ASN A 90 -2.49 3.06 -17.18
N GLY A 91 -2.05 2.98 -15.91
CA GLY A 91 -1.83 1.70 -15.24
C GLY A 91 -3.17 1.00 -14.99
N GLN A 92 -3.38 -0.18 -15.58
CA GLN A 92 -4.56 -1.01 -15.34
C GLN A 92 -4.16 -2.38 -14.81
N TRP A 93 -4.85 -2.83 -13.76
CA TRP A 93 -4.71 -4.18 -13.23
C TRP A 93 -5.23 -5.23 -14.21
N GLU A 94 -4.47 -6.31 -14.38
CA GLU A 94 -4.75 -7.40 -15.34
C GLU A 94 -4.84 -8.78 -14.67
N GLY A 95 -4.52 -8.89 -13.38
CA GLY A 95 -4.53 -10.15 -12.64
C GLY A 95 -3.36 -10.30 -11.67
N TYR A 96 -3.30 -11.43 -11.01
CA TYR A 96 -2.17 -11.92 -10.25
C TYR A 96 -1.42 -12.99 -11.04
N TYR A 97 -0.12 -13.12 -10.78
CA TYR A 97 0.77 -14.05 -11.45
C TYR A 97 1.60 -14.83 -10.43
N ASP A 98 1.65 -16.15 -10.58
CA ASP A 98 2.55 -17.02 -9.84
C ASP A 98 3.72 -17.44 -10.75
N PRO A 99 4.94 -16.89 -10.55
CA PRO A 99 6.10 -17.24 -11.35
C PRO A 99 6.60 -18.68 -11.11
N GLY A 100 6.22 -19.31 -10.00
CA GLY A 100 6.61 -20.68 -9.66
C GLY A 100 5.90 -21.74 -10.50
N ILE A 101 4.66 -21.47 -10.93
CA ILE A 101 3.86 -22.38 -11.76
C ILE A 101 3.47 -21.80 -13.13
N ASP A 102 3.84 -20.55 -13.41
CA ASP A 102 3.53 -19.82 -14.65
C ASP A 102 2.02 -19.74 -14.92
N ASP A 103 1.26 -19.31 -13.91
CA ASP A 103 -0.20 -19.23 -13.95
C ASP A 103 -0.71 -17.83 -13.57
N ILE A 104 -1.85 -17.44 -14.17
CA ILE A 104 -2.50 -16.14 -13.97
C ILE A 104 -3.89 -16.36 -13.39
N PHE A 105 -4.25 -15.57 -12.40
CA PHE A 105 -5.52 -15.68 -11.69
C PHE A 105 -6.04 -14.32 -11.22
N ASP A 106 -7.36 -14.20 -11.09
CA ASP A 106 -8.01 -12.91 -10.76
C ASP A 106 -8.28 -12.75 -9.26
N ASP A 107 -8.44 -13.86 -8.54
CA ASP A 107 -8.84 -13.89 -7.14
C ASP A 107 -7.67 -14.22 -6.21
N ALA A 108 -7.74 -13.79 -4.95
CA ALA A 108 -6.75 -14.18 -3.96
C ALA A 108 -6.65 -15.72 -3.80
N PRO A 109 -5.44 -16.29 -3.64
CA PRO A 109 -5.27 -17.71 -3.42
C PRO A 109 -6.03 -18.18 -2.17
N ILE A 110 -6.67 -19.36 -2.26
CA ILE A 110 -7.52 -19.93 -1.19
C ILE A 110 -6.79 -19.98 0.16
N HIS A 111 -5.49 -20.29 0.16
CA HIS A 111 -4.73 -20.38 1.39
C HIS A 111 -4.55 -19.02 2.08
N LYS A 112 -4.44 -17.91 1.32
CA LYS A 112 -4.39 -16.55 1.86
C LYS A 112 -5.73 -16.11 2.42
N ILE A 113 -6.82 -16.48 1.75
CA ILE A 113 -8.18 -16.23 2.25
C ILE A 113 -8.36 -16.91 3.61
N ALA A 114 -8.08 -18.21 3.69
CA ALA A 114 -8.23 -18.97 4.93
C ALA A 114 -7.33 -18.45 6.06
N GLU A 115 -6.08 -18.06 5.75
CA GLU A 115 -5.15 -17.45 6.71
C GLU A 115 -5.73 -16.16 7.31
N LEU A 116 -6.18 -15.25 6.45
CA LEU A 116 -6.69 -13.94 6.85
C LEU A 116 -8.01 -14.02 7.62
N GLU A 117 -8.95 -14.83 7.15
CA GLU A 117 -10.24 -15.03 7.83
C GLU A 117 -10.03 -15.61 9.23
N THR A 118 -9.21 -16.66 9.34
CA THR A 118 -8.90 -17.29 10.63
C THR A 118 -8.15 -16.34 11.56
N ALA A 119 -7.23 -15.54 11.03
CA ALA A 119 -6.50 -14.54 11.81
C ALA A 119 -7.43 -13.43 12.30
N ALA A 120 -8.35 -12.95 11.46
CA ALA A 120 -9.32 -11.93 11.84
C ALA A 120 -10.26 -12.41 12.95
N GLU A 121 -10.75 -13.64 12.87
CA GLU A 121 -11.57 -14.25 13.92
C GLU A 121 -10.80 -14.42 15.24
N TYR A 122 -9.54 -14.85 15.17
CA TYR A 122 -8.74 -15.08 16.38
C TYR A 122 -8.32 -13.80 17.10
N TYR A 123 -7.88 -12.78 16.35
CA TYR A 123 -7.31 -11.54 16.89
C TYR A 123 -8.33 -10.43 17.11
N GLU A 124 -9.63 -10.72 16.97
CA GLU A 124 -10.77 -9.81 17.04
C GLU A 124 -10.45 -8.52 17.82
N TYR A 125 -10.19 -7.44 17.08
CA TYR A 125 -9.70 -6.17 17.64
C TYR A 125 -10.86 -5.18 17.77
N HIS A 126 -11.07 -4.71 19.00
CA HIS A 126 -12.11 -3.73 19.33
C HIS A 126 -11.46 -2.45 19.85
N SER A 127 -11.41 -1.42 19.00
CA SER A 127 -11.08 -0.06 19.41
C SER A 127 -11.93 0.96 18.66
N ASP A 128 -12.29 2.03 19.36
CA ASP A 128 -12.97 3.19 18.78
C ASP A 128 -11.98 4.27 18.32
N ASN A 129 -10.67 4.12 18.61
CA ASN A 129 -9.65 5.07 18.21
C ASN A 129 -9.16 4.75 16.79
N PRO A 130 -9.30 5.65 15.79
CA PRO A 130 -8.83 5.42 14.43
C PRO A 130 -7.31 5.29 14.33
N ASP A 131 -6.56 5.96 15.21
CA ASP A 131 -5.09 5.99 15.19
C ASP A 131 -4.43 4.81 15.93
N ASP A 132 -5.22 3.86 16.42
CA ASP A 132 -4.67 2.65 17.01
C ASP A 132 -4.06 1.74 15.94
N ILE A 133 -2.85 1.25 16.21
CA ILE A 133 -2.15 0.31 15.33
C ILE A 133 -2.73 -1.09 15.58
N ILE A 134 -3.39 -1.65 14.56
CA ILE A 134 -3.92 -3.03 14.59
C ILE A 134 -2.80 -4.04 14.34
N GLN A 135 -1.94 -3.74 13.38
CA GLN A 135 -0.91 -4.68 12.92
C GLN A 135 0.28 -3.93 12.35
N GLU A 136 1.47 -4.48 12.52
CA GLU A 136 2.69 -4.05 11.85
C GLU A 136 3.34 -5.28 11.20
N ILE A 137 3.65 -5.18 9.90
CA ILE A 137 4.33 -6.23 9.14
C ILE A 137 5.66 -5.73 8.59
N PRO A 138 6.69 -6.56 8.46
CA PRO A 138 7.94 -6.15 7.81
C PRO A 138 7.73 -5.89 6.33
N ASP A 139 8.55 -5.01 5.74
CA ASP A 139 8.68 -4.94 4.28
C ASP A 139 9.50 -6.14 3.76
N THR A 140 8.92 -6.92 2.85
CA THR A 140 9.54 -8.15 2.33
C THR A 140 10.11 -8.01 0.92
N ILE A 141 9.81 -6.92 0.23
CA ILE A 141 10.14 -6.70 -1.19
C ILE A 141 11.20 -5.60 -1.40
N GLY A 142 11.72 -5.02 -0.31
CA GLY A 142 12.75 -3.99 -0.31
C GLY A 142 12.24 -2.64 -0.81
N THR A 143 11.07 -2.20 -0.37
CA THR A 143 10.49 -0.91 -0.76
C THR A 143 11.34 0.26 -0.26
N HIS A 144 11.51 1.28 -1.09
CA HIS A 144 12.20 2.52 -0.78
C HIS A 144 11.27 3.71 -0.97
N ALA A 145 11.31 4.65 -0.03
CA ALA A 145 10.73 5.97 -0.18
C ALA A 145 11.72 6.92 -0.87
N ILE A 146 11.24 7.70 -1.84
CA ILE A 146 11.95 8.86 -2.37
C ILE A 146 11.62 10.08 -1.52
N LEU A 147 12.69 10.72 -1.04
CA LEU A 147 12.67 12.02 -0.41
C LEU A 147 13.32 13.06 -1.33
N SER A 148 12.59 14.10 -1.70
CA SER A 148 13.08 15.23 -2.50
C SER A 148 12.38 16.54 -2.11
N ASP A 149 13.12 17.64 -2.11
CA ASP A 149 12.63 19.01 -1.84
C ASP A 149 12.81 19.99 -3.00
N ASP A 150 13.30 19.51 -4.16
CA ASP A 150 13.74 20.35 -5.27
C ASP A 150 13.26 19.85 -6.66
N GLY A 151 12.10 19.18 -6.70
CA GLY A 151 11.57 18.63 -7.95
C GLY A 151 12.44 17.51 -8.51
N PHE A 152 12.92 16.62 -7.64
CA PHE A 152 13.75 15.46 -7.96
C PHE A 152 15.15 15.79 -8.53
N GLN A 153 15.67 17.01 -8.33
CA GLN A 153 17.07 17.33 -8.66
C GLN A 153 18.05 16.67 -7.69
N SER A 154 17.67 16.61 -6.41
CA SER A 154 18.31 15.81 -5.38
C SER A 154 17.29 14.83 -4.81
N VAL A 155 17.66 13.55 -4.88
CA VAL A 155 16.80 12.44 -4.47
C VAL A 155 17.56 11.64 -3.42
N THR A 156 16.92 11.44 -2.27
CA THR A 156 17.38 10.51 -1.25
C THR A 156 16.44 9.31 -1.24
N LEU A 157 17.00 8.11 -1.35
CA LEU A 157 16.26 6.86 -1.21
C LEU A 157 16.44 6.35 0.21
N VAL A 158 15.33 6.12 0.92
CA VAL A 158 15.32 5.58 2.28
C VAL A 158 14.50 4.30 2.30
N GLU A 159 15.04 3.25 2.89
CA GLU A 159 14.38 1.94 2.99
C GLU A 159 13.18 2.00 3.95
N ILE A 160 12.09 1.34 3.56
CA ILE A 160 10.93 1.08 4.41
C ILE A 160 11.21 -0.17 5.24
N ILE A 161 11.12 -0.05 6.56
CA ILE A 161 11.38 -1.15 7.50
C ILE A 161 10.13 -2.01 7.69
N SER A 162 8.97 -1.37 7.77
CA SER A 162 7.70 -2.02 8.08
C SER A 162 6.50 -1.22 7.56
N TRP A 163 5.33 -1.85 7.60
CA TRP A 163 4.05 -1.26 7.24
C TRP A 163 3.09 -1.42 8.41
N ARG A 164 2.47 -0.30 8.82
CA ARG A 164 1.48 -0.27 9.91
C ARG A 164 0.08 -0.17 9.34
N LEU A 165 -0.80 -1.06 9.77
CA LEU A 165 -2.25 -0.97 9.60
C LEU A 165 -2.86 -0.28 10.82
N PHE A 166 -3.57 0.81 10.58
CA PHE A 166 -4.35 1.54 11.56
C PHE A 166 -5.81 1.07 11.60
N ASN A 167 -6.52 1.36 12.68
CA ASN A 167 -7.88 0.88 12.90
C ASN A 167 -8.92 1.43 11.90
N ASP A 168 -8.66 2.62 11.36
CA ASP A 168 -9.45 3.18 10.27
C ASP A 168 -9.16 2.55 8.89
N GLY A 169 -8.21 1.61 8.81
CA GLY A 169 -7.81 0.93 7.58
C GLY A 169 -6.69 1.61 6.81
N ARG A 170 -6.16 2.76 7.30
CA ARG A 170 -4.98 3.38 6.70
C ARG A 170 -3.75 2.49 6.86
N MET A 171 -2.89 2.52 5.84
CA MET A 171 -1.61 1.84 5.86
C MET A 171 -0.48 2.84 5.66
N GLU A 172 0.54 2.77 6.53
CA GLU A 172 1.68 3.68 6.47
C GLU A 172 3.00 2.91 6.47
N GLY A 173 3.89 3.30 5.55
CA GLY A 173 5.25 2.78 5.47
C GLY A 173 6.15 3.47 6.49
N MET A 174 6.96 2.69 7.20
CA MET A 174 7.76 3.15 8.32
C MET A 174 9.23 3.29 7.95
N LEU A 175 9.80 4.46 8.22
CA LEU A 175 11.21 4.79 8.05
C LEU A 175 11.92 4.80 9.41
N ALA A 176 13.22 4.48 9.41
CA ALA A 176 14.05 4.59 10.62
C ALA A 176 14.65 5.99 10.77
N ASP A 177 14.42 6.63 11.91
CA ASP A 177 15.12 7.85 12.32
C ASP A 177 16.52 7.50 12.82
N GLN A 178 17.53 7.77 11.98
CA GLN A 178 18.93 7.43 12.24
C GLN A 178 19.48 8.08 13.51
N GLU A 179 18.94 9.21 13.96
CA GLU A 179 19.37 9.86 15.21
C GLU A 179 18.83 9.14 16.46
N LYS A 180 17.73 8.40 16.31
CA LYS A 180 17.08 7.63 17.38
C LYS A 180 17.45 6.14 17.39
N VAL A 181 18.24 5.66 16.44
CA VAL A 181 18.65 4.25 16.39
C VAL A 181 19.59 3.93 17.55
N ILE A 182 19.15 3.05 18.44
CA ILE A 182 19.95 2.58 19.60
C ILE A 182 20.68 1.27 19.27
N SER A 183 20.08 0.41 18.45
CA SER A 183 20.60 -0.92 18.10
C SER A 183 20.33 -1.27 16.64
N THR A 184 21.19 -2.10 16.06
CA THR A 184 21.03 -2.65 14.72
C THR A 184 21.03 -4.19 14.75
N PRO A 185 20.22 -4.87 13.91
CA PRO A 185 19.30 -4.30 12.92
C PRO A 185 18.08 -3.61 13.56
N VAL A 186 17.53 -2.61 12.87
CA VAL A 186 16.24 -1.99 13.22
C VAL A 186 15.13 -2.94 12.81
N LEU A 187 14.15 -3.17 13.67
CA LEU A 187 13.06 -4.13 13.46
C LEU A 187 11.69 -3.44 13.54
N PRO A 188 10.64 -4.06 12.96
CA PRO A 188 9.27 -3.60 13.15
C PRO A 188 8.94 -3.44 14.64
N GLY A 189 8.29 -2.33 14.99
CA GLY A 189 7.95 -1.97 16.37
C GLY A 189 9.03 -1.20 17.14
N ASP A 190 10.22 -0.96 16.58
CA ASP A 190 11.23 -0.13 17.24
C ASP A 190 10.78 1.34 17.37
N ASP A 191 11.13 1.99 18.50
CA ASP A 191 10.75 3.37 18.81
C ASP A 191 11.36 4.42 17.86
N CYS A 192 12.39 4.05 17.10
CA CYS A 192 13.01 4.92 16.10
C CYS A 192 12.20 4.99 14.79
N LEU A 193 11.13 4.21 14.64
CA LEU A 193 10.30 4.17 13.44
C LEU A 193 9.30 5.33 13.41
N TYR A 194 9.18 5.97 12.24
CA TYR A 194 8.20 7.01 11.98
C TYR A 194 7.60 6.87 10.57
N SER A 195 6.38 7.36 10.40
CA SER A 195 5.65 7.27 9.13
C SER A 195 6.32 8.08 8.04
N ALA A 196 6.51 7.49 6.85
CA ALA A 196 7.03 8.16 5.67
C ALA A 196 6.18 9.38 5.29
N ASN A 197 4.85 9.29 5.47
CA ASN A 197 3.91 10.35 5.13
C ASN A 197 4.07 11.59 6.02
N ASN A 198 4.67 11.44 7.21
CA ASN A 198 4.99 12.57 8.09
C ASN A 198 6.30 13.29 7.68
N HIS A 199 7.06 12.73 6.72
CA HIS A 199 8.26 13.37 6.22
C HIS A 199 7.91 14.40 5.14
N SER A 200 8.17 15.69 5.40
CA SER A 200 7.85 16.79 4.47
C SER A 200 8.39 16.65 3.04
N LYS A 201 9.47 15.89 2.87
CA LYS A 201 10.09 15.63 1.57
C LYS A 201 9.63 14.33 0.89
N PHE A 202 8.74 13.55 1.51
CA PHE A 202 8.28 12.29 0.94
C PHE A 202 7.46 12.54 -0.32
N LYS A 203 7.73 11.74 -1.35
CA LYS A 203 7.05 11.81 -2.65
C LYS A 203 6.40 10.49 -3.04
N TYR A 204 7.21 9.45 -3.22
CA TYR A 204 6.77 8.17 -3.78
C TYR A 204 7.53 6.98 -3.18
N PHE A 205 6.91 5.80 -3.25
CA PHE A 205 7.47 4.49 -2.98
C PHE A 205 7.93 3.82 -4.28
N PHE A 206 9.05 3.10 -4.20
CA PHE A 206 9.58 2.30 -5.30
C PHE A 206 10.07 0.96 -4.78
N GLN A 207 9.82 -0.11 -5.53
CA GLN A 207 10.43 -1.41 -5.23
C GLN A 207 11.94 -1.37 -5.47
N HIS A 208 12.66 -2.27 -4.77
CA HIS A 208 14.12 -2.34 -4.76
C HIS A 208 14.77 -2.26 -6.15
N HIS A 209 14.21 -2.97 -7.13
CA HIS A 209 14.77 -3.04 -8.48
C HIS A 209 14.72 -1.68 -9.21
N ILE A 210 13.64 -0.90 -9.03
CA ILE A 210 13.52 0.45 -9.60
C ILE A 210 14.41 1.43 -8.82
N ALA A 211 14.40 1.35 -7.49
CA ALA A 211 15.24 2.17 -6.63
C ALA A 211 16.73 2.06 -6.98
N ASN A 212 17.22 0.86 -7.30
CA ASN A 212 18.60 0.65 -7.76
C ASN A 212 18.89 1.30 -9.10
N LYS A 213 17.96 1.26 -10.07
CA LYS A 213 18.11 1.96 -11.36
C LYS A 213 18.23 3.46 -11.15
N ILE A 214 17.39 4.02 -10.29
CA ILE A 214 17.42 5.45 -9.93
C ILE A 214 18.76 5.82 -9.28
N LYS A 215 19.20 5.03 -8.30
CA LYS A 215 20.49 5.21 -7.62
C LYS A 215 21.68 5.15 -8.58
N SER A 216 21.59 4.31 -9.61
CA SER A 216 22.60 4.19 -10.67
C SER A 216 22.57 5.32 -11.70
N LYS A 217 21.63 6.27 -11.58
CA LYS A 217 21.38 7.36 -12.54
C LYS A 217 21.04 6.83 -13.93
N ASP A 218 20.27 5.75 -13.98
CA ASP A 218 19.78 5.22 -15.23
C ASP A 218 18.91 6.28 -15.95
N PRO A 219 19.21 6.64 -17.21
CA PRO A 219 18.52 7.73 -17.91
C PRO A 219 17.01 7.50 -18.06
N GLU A 220 16.57 6.25 -18.20
CA GLU A 220 15.16 5.89 -18.37
C GLU A 220 14.40 6.05 -17.05
N ALA A 221 14.99 5.58 -15.94
CA ALA A 221 14.41 5.75 -14.60
C ALA A 221 14.32 7.23 -14.18
N ILE A 222 15.34 8.03 -14.48
CA ILE A 222 15.32 9.48 -14.18
C ILE A 222 14.28 10.20 -15.04
N ALA A 223 14.15 9.86 -16.33
CA ALA A 223 13.13 10.43 -17.19
C ALA A 223 11.71 10.10 -16.72
N ALA A 224 11.46 8.86 -16.26
CA ALA A 224 10.18 8.46 -15.69
C ALA A 224 9.81 9.24 -14.42
N ILE A 225 10.79 9.48 -13.54
CA ILE A 225 10.59 10.33 -12.35
C ILE A 225 10.29 11.78 -12.75
N SER A 226 10.97 12.31 -13.76
CA SER A 226 10.70 13.69 -14.21
C SER A 226 9.29 13.84 -14.77
N LEU A 227 8.76 12.82 -15.46
CA LEU A 227 7.35 12.80 -15.88
C LEU A 227 6.40 12.81 -14.67
N LEU A 228 6.71 12.04 -13.62
CA LEU A 228 5.95 12.03 -12.36
C LEU A 228 6.02 13.35 -11.56
N ALA A 229 7.01 14.20 -11.85
CA ALA A 229 7.17 15.51 -11.21
C ALA A 229 6.36 16.61 -11.91
N ASP A 230 6.18 16.51 -13.23
CA ASP A 230 5.43 17.48 -14.04
C ASP A 230 3.91 17.39 -13.82
N ASP A 231 3.41 16.26 -13.30
CA ASP A 231 2.00 16.04 -12.91
C ASP A 231 1.67 16.52 -11.48
N GLU A 232 2.65 17.00 -10.69
CA GLU A 232 2.34 17.72 -9.45
C GLU A 232 1.74 19.09 -9.81
N PRO A 233 0.50 19.43 -9.37
CA PRO A 233 -0.02 20.77 -9.57
C PRO A 233 0.93 21.75 -8.90
N THR A 234 1.45 22.68 -9.70
CA THR A 234 2.19 23.84 -9.20
C THR A 234 1.25 24.63 -8.30
N GLU A 235 1.50 24.61 -6.99
CA GLU A 235 0.86 25.55 -6.04
C GLU A 235 1.10 27.01 -6.43
#